data_AF-A0A9W7LUC0-F1
#
_entry.id   AF-A0A9W7LUC0-F1
#
_cell.length_a   1.000
_cell.length_b   1.000
_cell.length_c   1.000
_cell.angle_alpha   90.00
_cell.angle_beta   90.00
_cell.angle_gamma   90.00
#
_symmetry.space_group_name_H-M   'P 1'
#
loop_
_entity.id
_entity.type
_entity.pdbx_description
1 polymer ?
#
loop_
_entity_poly.entity_id
_entity_poly.type
_entity_poly.pdbx_seq_one_letter_code
_entity_poly.pdbx_strand_id
1 'polypeptide(L)'
;MNEIRQFRESILGVTPHHWDRREDTLLKLSHFKRHKRKSLKRVPGKETTYPFHKPEEHHPPGKDETKKISNFIGEAAKYAGSTKSKKKLPFIPTIKNNTRLWWVPNVVVAHQKEGIEAVHLASGRTICKLHLQEGGLHADINGDGVLDHVQAVGANNAERTVISGSIEVLRPCWAVATSGVPVREQLFNASICHHSPFNLFQHGEFYRSVGRGANAASLEVATPILIPRSDGHRHQKGSPGDVIFLTSRGELTAYSPGLHGHGAVWEWQLLTDATWSNLPSPSGMMEGGMVVPTLKPISLQVHDNQQMILAAGEQTAVIVSPAGSVLASVDLPATPTHALITEDFSNDGLTDLILVTSSGVYGFVQTRQPGALFFSTLVGCLLLVMGVIFVTQHLNSIKGKPRTYS
;
A
#
# COMPACT_ATOMS: atom_id res chain seq x y z
N MET A 1 23.56 1.78 15.49
CA MET A 1 23.38 0.52 14.72
C MET A 1 22.79 -0.63 15.54
N ASN A 2 23.08 -0.80 16.83
CA ASN A 2 22.53 -1.89 17.68
C ASN A 2 21.04 -1.75 18.05
N GLU A 3 20.48 -0.53 18.05
CA GLU A 3 19.09 -0.27 18.44
C GLU A 3 18.08 -0.66 17.34
N ILE A 4 18.43 -0.45 16.06
CA ILE A 4 17.59 -0.81 14.89
C ILE A 4 17.28 -2.31 14.88
N ARG A 5 18.28 -3.15 15.18
CA ARG A 5 18.09 -4.62 15.26
C ARG A 5 17.04 -5.02 16.28
N GLN A 6 16.83 -4.22 17.34
CA GLN A 6 15.81 -4.50 18.33
C GLN A 6 14.40 -4.19 17.81
N PHE A 7 14.22 -3.40 16.76
CA PHE A 7 12.91 -3.00 16.24
C PHE A 7 12.67 -3.41 14.79
N ARG A 8 13.48 -4.33 14.23
CA ARG A 8 13.42 -4.78 12.83
C ARG A 8 11.99 -5.02 12.31
N GLU A 9 11.22 -5.87 12.99
CA GLU A 9 9.82 -6.17 12.60
C GLU A 9 8.89 -4.96 12.68
N SER A 10 9.18 -4.00 13.57
CA SER A 10 8.37 -2.78 13.69
C SER A 10 8.68 -1.80 12.57
N ILE A 11 9.94 -1.72 12.14
CA ILE A 11 10.39 -0.89 11.02
C ILE A 11 9.82 -1.40 9.69
N LEU A 12 9.89 -2.71 9.45
CA LEU A 12 9.26 -3.32 8.27
C LEU A 12 7.73 -3.18 8.27
N GLY A 13 7.14 -2.95 9.45
CA GLY A 13 5.70 -2.69 9.57
C GLY A 13 5.29 -1.26 9.21
N VAL A 14 6.25 -0.35 9.01
CA VAL A 14 5.99 1.05 8.64
C VAL A 14 6.49 1.39 7.25
N THR A 15 7.18 0.46 6.57
CA THR A 15 7.44 0.53 5.14
C THR A 15 6.16 0.29 4.33
N PRO A 16 6.06 0.74 3.06
CA PRO A 16 7.13 1.33 2.24
C PRO A 16 7.57 2.73 2.69
N HIS A 17 8.84 3.04 2.47
CA HIS A 17 9.40 4.39 2.59
C HIS A 17 9.90 4.86 1.23
N HIS A 18 9.44 6.03 0.80
CA HIS A 18 9.99 6.74 -0.34
C HIS A 18 10.03 8.22 0.04
N TRP A 19 11.03 8.94 -0.48
CA TRP A 19 11.17 10.37 -0.30
C TRP A 19 11.91 10.93 -1.50
N ASP A 20 11.25 11.78 -2.27
CA ASP A 20 11.83 12.51 -3.39
C ASP A 20 11.76 14.03 -3.13
N ARG A 21 10.71 14.48 -2.44
CA ARG A 21 10.43 15.89 -2.20
C ARG A 21 10.05 16.16 -0.76
N ARG A 22 10.05 17.45 -0.39
CA ARG A 22 9.74 17.88 0.99
C ARG A 22 8.33 17.46 1.39
N GLU A 23 7.42 17.45 0.45
CA GLU A 23 6.00 17.14 0.64
C GLU A 23 5.74 15.65 0.89
N ASP A 24 6.72 14.78 0.59
CA ASP A 24 6.67 13.35 0.92
C ASP A 24 6.94 13.07 2.41
N THR A 25 7.25 14.12 3.19
CA THR A 25 7.49 13.98 4.62
C THR A 25 6.20 13.61 5.34
N LEU A 26 6.15 12.40 5.90
CA LEU A 26 4.96 11.85 6.54
C LEU A 26 5.21 11.54 8.01
N LEU A 27 4.26 11.90 8.87
CA LEU A 27 4.20 11.48 10.26
C LEU A 27 3.06 10.47 10.45
N LYS A 28 3.38 9.30 11.01
CA LYS A 28 2.41 8.23 11.25
C LYS A 28 2.51 7.71 12.68
N LEU A 29 1.36 7.48 13.32
CA LEU A 29 1.31 6.80 14.60
C LEU A 29 1.52 5.29 14.42
N SER A 30 2.37 4.69 15.25
CA SER A 30 2.63 3.25 15.21
C SER A 30 2.91 2.67 16.60
N HIS A 31 2.87 1.35 16.70
CA HIS A 31 3.23 0.62 17.91
C HIS A 31 4.48 -0.25 17.69
N PHE A 32 5.61 0.20 18.22
CA PHE A 32 6.88 -0.49 18.13
C PHE A 32 7.04 -1.52 19.24
N LYS A 33 7.38 -2.74 18.84
CA LYS A 33 7.74 -3.86 19.73
C LYS A 33 9.19 -4.21 19.52
N ARG A 34 9.86 -4.52 20.64
CA ARG A 34 11.18 -5.14 20.56
C ARG A 34 11.03 -6.53 19.93
N HIS A 35 11.79 -6.76 18.86
CA HIS A 35 11.97 -8.05 18.21
C HIS A 35 12.41 -9.08 19.25
N LYS A 36 11.65 -10.16 19.36
CA LYS A 36 11.98 -11.26 20.27
C LYS A 36 13.16 -12.01 19.68
N ARG A 37 14.37 -11.80 20.21
CA ARG A 37 15.46 -12.76 19.97
C ARG A 37 14.94 -14.13 20.39
N LYS A 38 14.96 -15.12 19.49
CA LYS A 38 14.82 -16.52 19.89
C LYS A 38 15.83 -16.72 21.02
N SER A 39 15.34 -16.98 22.24
CA SER A 39 16.21 -17.47 23.30
C SER A 39 16.83 -18.73 22.72
N LEU A 40 18.14 -18.73 22.49
CA LEU A 40 18.87 -19.97 22.22
C LEU A 40 18.39 -20.95 23.28
N LYS A 41 17.82 -22.08 22.85
CA LYS A 41 17.41 -23.14 23.78
C LYS A 41 18.60 -23.34 24.71
N ARG A 42 18.45 -22.95 25.98
CA ARG A 42 19.44 -23.28 26.99
C ARG A 42 19.48 -24.81 26.95
N VAL A 43 20.58 -25.37 26.45
CA VAL A 43 20.86 -26.78 26.65
C VAL A 43 20.70 -27.00 28.16
N PRO A 44 19.89 -27.97 28.61
CA PRO A 44 19.66 -28.18 30.03
C PRO A 44 20.99 -28.61 30.66
N GLY A 45 21.75 -27.62 31.12
CA GLY A 45 22.90 -27.83 31.96
C GLY A 45 22.38 -28.31 33.30
N LYS A 46 22.85 -29.49 33.69
CA LYS A 46 22.70 -30.13 35.01
C LYS A 46 22.39 -29.12 36.11
N GLU A 47 21.23 -29.29 36.76
CA GLU A 47 20.90 -28.56 37.99
C GLU A 47 22.03 -28.77 39.00
N THR A 48 22.75 -27.70 39.31
CA THR A 48 23.65 -27.63 40.45
C THR A 48 22.79 -27.23 41.63
N THR A 49 22.47 -28.22 42.48
CA THR A 49 21.78 -28.04 43.75
C THR A 49 22.63 -27.17 44.66
N TYR A 50 22.19 -25.94 44.92
CA TYR A 50 22.74 -25.12 46.01
C TYR A 50 21.80 -25.20 47.21
N PRO A 51 22.30 -25.49 48.42
CA PRO A 51 21.46 -25.66 49.61
C PRO A 51 21.27 -24.31 50.29
N PHE A 52 20.32 -23.50 49.83
CA PHE A 52 19.81 -22.38 50.63
C PHE A 52 18.29 -22.28 50.49
N HIS A 53 17.63 -22.52 51.63
CA HIS A 53 16.18 -22.41 51.83
C HIS A 53 15.69 -21.01 51.46
N LYS A 54 14.74 -20.92 50.53
CA LYS A 54 13.92 -19.72 50.36
C LYS A 54 12.59 -19.96 51.09
N PRO A 55 12.16 -19.08 52.00
CA PRO A 55 10.93 -19.29 52.76
C PRO A 55 9.69 -19.13 51.86
N GLU A 56 8.68 -19.93 52.20
CA GLU A 56 7.38 -20.08 51.56
C GLU A 56 6.45 -18.91 51.97
N GLU A 57 5.92 -18.16 51.00
CA GLU A 57 4.99 -17.05 51.27
C GLU A 57 3.54 -17.53 51.30
N HIS A 58 3.02 -17.62 52.53
CA HIS A 58 1.66 -17.30 53.00
C HIS A 58 0.45 -17.60 52.10
N HIS A 59 -0.28 -18.65 52.46
CA HIS A 59 -1.71 -18.80 52.17
C HIS A 59 -2.56 -18.09 53.24
N PRO A 60 -3.58 -17.28 52.90
CA PRO A 60 -4.56 -16.81 53.88
C PRO A 60 -5.54 -17.95 54.25
N PRO A 61 -5.90 -18.11 55.53
CA PRO A 61 -6.76 -19.19 56.00
C PRO A 61 -8.25 -18.86 55.84
N GLY A 62 -9.07 -19.89 55.57
CA GLY A 62 -10.53 -19.82 55.67
C GLY A 62 -11.28 -19.70 54.35
N LYS A 63 -11.31 -20.80 53.57
CA LYS A 63 -12.38 -21.03 52.58
C LYS A 63 -12.64 -22.54 52.50
N ASP A 64 -13.70 -22.97 53.18
CA ASP A 64 -14.23 -24.33 53.05
C ASP A 64 -14.64 -24.61 51.60
N GLU A 65 -14.04 -25.63 50.98
CA GLU A 65 -14.26 -26.00 49.58
C GLU A 65 -15.59 -26.74 49.32
N THR A 66 -16.43 -26.93 50.34
CA THR A 66 -17.62 -27.80 50.27
C THR A 66 -18.89 -27.12 49.74
N LYS A 67 -18.85 -25.83 49.41
CA LYS A 67 -20.05 -25.07 48.95
C LYS A 67 -19.87 -24.44 47.57
N LYS A 68 -19.57 -25.26 46.56
CA LYS A 68 -19.51 -24.83 45.14
C LYS A 68 -20.87 -24.46 44.55
N ILE A 69 -21.96 -25.06 45.03
CA ILE A 69 -23.29 -24.90 44.43
C ILE A 69 -23.99 -23.61 44.89
N SER A 70 -23.81 -23.17 46.14
CA SER A 70 -24.41 -21.93 46.64
C SER A 70 -23.79 -20.67 46.03
N ASN A 71 -22.50 -20.72 45.67
CA ASN A 71 -21.82 -19.59 45.02
C ASN A 71 -22.33 -19.39 43.58
N PHE A 72 -22.65 -20.46 42.87
CA PHE A 72 -23.15 -20.40 41.50
C PHE A 72 -24.57 -19.81 41.43
N ILE A 73 -25.44 -20.16 42.38
CA ILE A 73 -26.81 -19.62 42.47
C ILE A 73 -26.80 -18.14 42.88
N GLY A 74 -25.88 -17.75 43.78
CA GLY A 74 -25.69 -16.35 44.17
C GLY A 74 -25.16 -15.45 43.04
N GLU A 75 -24.37 -16.00 42.12
CA GLU A 75 -23.84 -15.26 40.97
C GLU A 75 -24.90 -15.09 39.87
N ALA A 76 -25.73 -16.12 39.63
CA ALA A 76 -26.86 -16.04 38.69
C ALA A 76 -27.93 -15.04 39.16
N ALA A 77 -28.22 -14.98 40.47
CA ALA A 77 -29.16 -14.00 41.03
C ALA A 77 -28.66 -12.55 40.91
N LYS A 78 -27.34 -12.32 41.00
CA LYS A 78 -26.74 -11.00 40.73
C LYS A 78 -26.76 -10.62 39.25
N TYR A 79 -26.64 -11.60 38.36
CA TYR A 79 -26.69 -11.37 36.91
C TYR A 79 -28.11 -11.05 36.42
N ALA A 80 -29.13 -11.70 36.99
CA ALA A 80 -30.54 -11.44 36.66
C ALA A 80 -31.06 -10.10 37.21
N GLY A 81 -30.47 -9.56 38.29
CA GLY A 81 -30.87 -8.27 38.89
C GLY A 81 -30.23 -7.03 38.28
N SER A 82 -29.31 -7.16 37.32
CA SER A 82 -28.53 -6.04 36.77
C SER A 82 -29.16 -5.43 35.51
N THR A 83 -30.35 -4.86 35.62
CA THR A 83 -31.03 -4.08 34.56
C THR A 83 -30.50 -2.65 34.44
N LYS A 84 -29.18 -2.46 34.38
CA LYS A 84 -28.59 -1.17 33.97
C LYS A 84 -27.73 -1.36 32.74
N SER A 85 -28.30 -1.00 31.59
CA SER A 85 -27.57 -0.76 30.34
C SER A 85 -26.48 0.28 30.60
N LYS A 86 -25.24 -0.18 30.81
CA LYS A 86 -24.07 0.70 30.81
C LYS A 86 -23.81 1.10 29.36
N LYS A 87 -24.24 2.31 28.98
CA LYS A 87 -23.75 2.96 27.76
C LYS A 87 -22.22 2.94 27.81
N LYS A 88 -21.60 2.21 26.88
CA LYS A 88 -20.14 2.18 26.72
C LYS A 88 -19.70 3.58 26.32
N LEU A 89 -19.20 4.36 27.27
CA LEU A 89 -18.39 5.53 26.95
C LEU A 89 -17.13 5.01 26.23
N PRO A 90 -16.71 5.62 25.11
CA PRO A 90 -15.46 5.24 24.45
C PRO A 90 -14.30 5.51 25.41
N PHE A 91 -13.66 4.45 25.89
CA PHE A 91 -12.46 4.55 26.71
C PHE A 91 -11.31 4.99 25.83
N ILE A 92 -10.88 6.24 25.97
CA ILE A 92 -9.67 6.77 25.34
C ILE A 92 -8.52 6.51 26.32
N PRO A 93 -7.60 5.57 26.05
CA PRO A 93 -6.49 5.29 26.95
C PRO A 93 -5.55 6.50 27.02
N THR A 94 -5.34 7.06 28.20
CA THR A 94 -4.26 8.03 28.40
C THR A 94 -2.91 7.32 28.25
N ILE A 95 -2.16 7.68 27.20
CA ILE A 95 -0.85 7.09 26.90
C ILE A 95 0.15 7.55 27.97
N LYS A 96 0.56 6.63 28.83
CA LYS A 96 1.65 6.80 29.80
C LYS A 96 2.89 6.02 29.35
N ASN A 97 4.03 6.26 29.98
CA ASN A 97 5.28 5.53 29.69
C ASN A 97 5.15 3.99 29.84
N ASN A 98 4.20 3.52 30.66
CA ASN A 98 4.01 2.09 30.95
C ASN A 98 2.82 1.44 30.20
N THR A 99 2.25 2.10 29.18
CA THR A 99 1.10 1.53 28.45
C THR A 99 1.57 0.32 27.64
N ARG A 100 1.07 -0.88 27.98
CA ARG A 100 1.44 -2.16 27.33
C ARG A 100 0.38 -2.69 26.34
N LEU A 101 -0.64 -1.89 26.04
CA LEU A 101 -1.72 -2.30 25.14
C LEU A 101 -1.22 -2.28 23.71
N TRP A 102 -1.23 -3.43 23.04
CA TRP A 102 -0.60 -3.60 21.73
C TRP A 102 -1.26 -2.80 20.59
N TRP A 103 -2.50 -2.35 20.78
CA TRP A 103 -3.27 -1.55 19.82
C TRP A 103 -3.15 -0.04 20.05
N VAL A 104 -2.50 0.39 21.13
CA VAL A 104 -2.28 1.81 21.42
C VAL A 104 -0.93 2.20 20.83
N PRO A 105 -0.83 3.23 19.98
CA PRO A 105 0.46 3.66 19.45
C PRO A 105 1.39 4.14 20.59
N ASN A 106 2.67 3.79 20.50
CA ASN A 106 3.70 4.22 21.46
C ASN A 106 4.78 5.09 20.82
N VAL A 107 4.77 5.22 19.49
CA VAL A 107 5.72 6.06 18.74
C VAL A 107 5.01 6.88 17.66
N VAL A 108 5.60 8.04 17.36
CA VAL A 108 5.44 8.75 16.10
C VAL A 108 6.58 8.30 15.18
N VAL A 109 6.23 7.86 13.98
CA VAL A 109 7.18 7.48 12.94
C VAL A 109 7.20 8.58 11.90
N ALA A 110 8.37 9.17 11.71
CA ALA A 110 8.62 10.19 10.71
C ALA A 110 9.36 9.56 9.53
N HIS A 111 8.75 9.66 8.34
CA HIS A 111 9.39 9.41 7.07
C HIS A 111 9.95 10.75 6.59
N GLN A 112 11.26 10.86 6.50
CA GLN A 112 11.97 12.08 6.17
C GLN A 112 13.00 11.81 5.06
N LYS A 113 13.60 12.88 4.55
CA LYS A 113 14.71 12.82 3.58
C LYS A 113 15.81 11.82 3.96
N GLU A 114 16.21 11.83 5.22
CA GLU A 114 17.31 11.00 5.72
C GLU A 114 16.88 9.56 6.03
N GLY A 115 15.59 9.21 5.90
CA GLY A 115 15.04 7.90 6.18
C GLY A 115 13.93 7.90 7.22
N ILE A 116 13.89 6.86 8.06
CA ILE A 116 12.81 6.65 9.04
C ILE A 116 13.32 6.93 10.45
N GLU A 117 12.61 7.79 11.18
CA GLU A 117 12.84 8.05 12.60
C GLU A 117 11.60 7.69 13.43
N ALA A 118 11.79 6.94 14.52
CA ALA A 118 10.74 6.60 15.46
C ALA A 118 10.99 7.30 16.80
N VAL A 119 10.07 8.18 17.17
CA VAL A 119 10.11 9.00 18.39
C VAL A 119 9.07 8.50 19.38
N HIS A 120 9.49 8.24 20.62
CA HIS A 120 8.59 7.79 21.68
C HIS A 120 7.55 8.85 22.04
N LEU A 121 6.26 8.51 21.96
CA LEU A 121 5.16 9.45 22.21
C LEU A 121 5.22 10.06 23.61
N ALA A 122 5.47 9.25 24.63
CA ALA A 122 5.38 9.72 26.01
C ALA A 122 6.63 10.49 26.49
N SER A 123 7.80 10.27 25.90
CA SER A 123 9.05 10.88 26.36
C SER A 123 9.71 11.82 25.35
N GLY A 124 9.22 11.87 24.10
CA GLY A 124 9.82 12.67 23.03
C GLY A 124 11.23 12.22 22.60
N ARG A 125 11.70 11.06 23.07
CA ARG A 125 13.05 10.56 22.76
C ARG A 125 13.01 9.68 21.52
N THR A 126 13.98 9.84 20.63
CA THR A 126 14.19 8.94 19.49
C THR A 126 14.56 7.54 20.01
N ILE A 127 13.76 6.54 19.64
CA ILE A 127 14.00 5.12 19.98
C ILE A 127 14.80 4.43 18.88
N CYS A 128 14.59 4.84 17.63
CA CYS A 128 15.22 4.23 16.48
C CYS A 128 15.31 5.24 15.34
N LYS A 129 16.47 5.32 14.67
CA LYS A 129 16.66 6.05 13.41
C LYS A 129 17.31 5.10 12.41
N LEU A 130 16.70 4.95 11.24
CA LEU A 130 17.19 4.18 10.12
C LEU A 130 17.47 5.14 8.97
N HIS A 131 18.75 5.23 8.59
CA HIS A 131 19.15 6.08 7.47
C HIS A 131 18.86 5.37 6.15
N LEU A 132 18.08 6.01 5.28
CA LEU A 132 17.72 5.53 3.96
C LEU A 132 18.05 6.63 2.95
N GLN A 133 18.48 6.23 1.77
CA GLN A 133 18.82 7.16 0.70
C GLN A 133 17.55 7.78 0.11
N GLU A 134 17.68 9.03 -0.34
CA GLU A 134 16.66 9.73 -1.10
C GLU A 134 16.51 9.14 -2.50
N GLY A 135 15.30 9.22 -3.05
CA GLY A 135 14.94 8.65 -4.34
C GLY A 135 14.78 7.13 -4.27
N GLY A 136 13.78 6.62 -4.98
CA GLY A 136 13.46 5.20 -4.98
C GLY A 136 12.56 4.75 -3.83
N LEU A 137 12.38 3.44 -3.74
CA LEU A 137 11.46 2.77 -2.84
C LEU A 137 12.22 1.86 -1.89
N HIS A 138 11.96 1.99 -0.59
CA HIS A 138 12.48 1.09 0.45
C HIS A 138 11.35 0.27 1.06
N ALA A 139 11.33 -1.03 0.80
CA ALA A 139 10.33 -1.97 1.29
C ALA A 139 10.85 -3.40 1.22
N ASP A 140 10.19 -4.33 1.91
CA ASP A 140 10.40 -5.76 1.74
C ASP A 140 9.58 -6.20 0.51
N ILE A 141 10.22 -6.34 -0.64
CA ILE A 141 9.51 -6.60 -1.91
C ILE A 141 9.34 -8.10 -2.15
N ASN A 142 10.31 -8.92 -1.72
CA ASN A 142 10.32 -10.37 -1.92
C ASN A 142 9.70 -11.16 -0.75
N GLY A 143 9.41 -10.50 0.38
CA GLY A 143 8.77 -11.09 1.54
C GLY A 143 9.70 -11.82 2.51
N ASP A 144 11.02 -11.64 2.40
CA ASP A 144 11.99 -12.35 3.24
C ASP A 144 12.26 -11.67 4.60
N GLY A 145 11.61 -10.53 4.85
CA GLY A 145 11.76 -9.74 6.07
C GLY A 145 13.07 -8.93 6.12
N VAL A 146 13.78 -8.77 5.01
CA VAL A 146 14.88 -7.83 4.82
C VAL A 146 14.33 -6.57 4.15
N LEU A 147 15.01 -5.44 4.37
CA LEU A 147 14.63 -4.20 3.71
C LEU A 147 15.34 -4.13 2.37
N ASP A 148 14.57 -3.98 1.30
CA ASP A 148 15.06 -3.86 -0.06
C ASP A 148 14.96 -2.40 -0.52
N HIS A 149 15.76 -2.07 -1.53
CA HIS A 149 15.79 -0.77 -2.18
C HIS A 149 15.61 -0.95 -3.69
N VAL A 150 14.61 -0.27 -4.24
CA VAL A 150 14.34 -0.24 -5.68
C VAL A 150 14.57 1.17 -6.21
N GLN A 151 15.39 1.26 -7.25
CA GLN A 151 15.70 2.49 -7.95
C GLN A 151 15.43 2.32 -9.44
N ALA A 152 14.88 3.36 -10.06
CA ALA A 152 14.70 3.43 -11.50
C ALA A 152 15.43 4.65 -12.07
N VAL A 153 16.04 4.48 -13.24
CA VAL A 153 16.88 5.50 -13.88
C VAL A 153 16.29 5.88 -15.24
N GLY A 154 15.98 7.16 -15.39
CA GLY A 154 15.65 7.81 -16.66
C GLY A 154 16.91 8.29 -17.41
N ALA A 155 16.72 8.86 -18.61
CA ALA A 155 17.83 9.31 -19.45
C ALA A 155 18.44 10.66 -19.04
N ASN A 156 17.63 11.55 -18.46
CA ASN A 156 18.09 12.86 -17.99
C ASN A 156 18.85 12.79 -16.65
N ASN A 157 18.77 11.67 -15.93
CA ASN A 157 19.47 11.47 -14.67
C ASN A 157 20.84 10.83 -14.91
N ALA A 158 21.66 11.51 -15.71
CA ALA A 158 23.06 11.15 -15.91
C ALA A 158 23.75 11.01 -14.54
N GLU A 159 24.31 9.83 -14.30
CA GLU A 159 25.13 9.47 -13.13
C GLU A 159 24.42 9.40 -11.76
N ARG A 160 23.35 8.61 -11.63
CA ARG A 160 23.10 7.95 -10.33
C ARG A 160 23.85 6.63 -10.29
N THR A 161 24.92 6.59 -9.49
CA THR A 161 25.65 5.35 -9.17
C THR A 161 24.73 4.43 -8.38
N VAL A 162 24.61 3.17 -8.82
CA VAL A 162 23.86 2.16 -8.06
C VAL A 162 24.63 1.84 -6.79
N ILE A 163 23.89 1.67 -5.70
CA ILE A 163 24.37 1.46 -4.33
C ILE A 163 25.16 0.14 -4.16
N SER A 164 25.35 -0.66 -5.21
CA SER A 164 25.94 -1.99 -5.12
C SER A 164 27.48 -2.02 -5.10
N GLY A 165 28.17 -0.86 -4.97
CA GLY A 165 29.63 -0.81 -5.05
C GLY A 165 30.19 -1.21 -6.43
N SER A 166 29.32 -1.46 -7.41
CA SER A 166 29.65 -1.66 -8.81
C SER A 166 29.56 -0.32 -9.54
N ILE A 167 30.62 0.00 -10.27
CA ILE A 167 30.75 1.21 -11.12
C ILE A 167 29.96 1.02 -12.43
N GLU A 168 28.85 0.28 -12.39
CA GLU A 168 28.05 0.03 -13.59
C GLU A 168 27.01 1.15 -13.73
N VAL A 169 27.27 2.05 -14.69
CA VAL A 169 26.35 3.09 -15.10
C VAL A 169 25.09 2.40 -15.65
N LEU A 170 23.95 2.62 -14.98
CA LEU A 170 22.69 2.07 -15.46
C LEU A 170 22.32 2.67 -16.81
N ARG A 171 21.84 1.79 -17.69
CA ARG A 171 21.26 2.21 -18.95
C ARG A 171 20.04 3.08 -18.68
N PRO A 172 19.77 4.11 -19.51
CA PRO A 172 18.50 4.80 -19.47
C PRO A 172 17.34 3.81 -19.55
N CYS A 173 16.29 4.07 -18.78
CA CYS A 173 15.11 3.24 -18.71
C CYS A 173 15.32 1.85 -18.10
N TRP A 174 16.04 1.80 -16.99
CA TRP A 174 16.32 0.58 -16.26
C TRP A 174 15.95 0.72 -14.79
N ALA A 175 15.44 -0.36 -14.19
CA ALA A 175 15.21 -0.48 -12.77
C ALA A 175 16.14 -1.54 -12.16
N VAL A 176 16.56 -1.29 -10.92
CA VAL A 176 17.36 -2.21 -10.12
C VAL A 176 16.76 -2.31 -8.73
N ALA A 177 16.59 -3.54 -8.27
CA ALA A 177 16.24 -3.86 -6.90
C ALA A 177 17.44 -4.51 -6.20
N THR A 178 17.71 -4.07 -4.98
CA THR A 178 18.80 -4.55 -4.13
C THR A 178 18.27 -4.88 -2.74
N SER A 179 18.85 -5.87 -2.07
CA SER A 179 18.46 -6.22 -0.70
C SER A 179 19.54 -5.83 0.31
N GLY A 180 19.08 -5.38 1.48
CA GLY A 180 19.87 -5.05 2.64
C GLY A 180 20.20 -3.57 2.78
N VAL A 181 20.33 -3.12 4.03
CA VAL A 181 20.83 -1.78 4.38
C VAL A 181 22.00 -1.94 5.37
N PRO A 182 23.27 -1.76 4.93
CA PRO A 182 23.72 -1.44 3.57
C PRO A 182 23.49 -2.61 2.58
N VAL A 183 23.51 -2.30 1.28
CA VAL A 183 23.24 -3.26 0.19
C VAL A 183 24.18 -4.46 0.28
N ARG A 184 23.61 -5.66 0.13
CA ARG A 184 24.32 -6.94 0.20
C ARG A 184 24.23 -7.73 -1.09
N GLU A 185 23.10 -7.62 -1.77
CA GLU A 185 22.80 -8.38 -2.97
C GLU A 185 21.89 -7.59 -3.91
N GLN A 186 21.97 -7.90 -5.20
CA GLN A 186 21.04 -7.41 -6.20
C GLN A 186 19.95 -8.45 -6.39
N LEU A 187 18.70 -8.05 -6.21
CA LEU A 187 17.53 -8.92 -6.39
C LEU A 187 17.21 -9.09 -7.87
N PHE A 188 17.10 -7.97 -8.60
CA PHE A 188 16.86 -8.00 -10.04
C PHE A 188 17.27 -6.70 -10.73
N ASN A 189 17.39 -6.77 -12.05
CA ASN A 189 17.48 -5.61 -12.93
C ASN A 189 16.58 -5.83 -14.16
N ALA A 190 15.87 -4.80 -14.60
CA ALA A 190 14.90 -4.94 -15.68
C ALA A 190 14.71 -3.63 -16.46
N SER A 191 14.36 -3.75 -17.74
CA SER A 191 13.92 -2.64 -18.57
C SER A 191 12.53 -2.19 -18.15
N ILE A 192 12.34 -0.91 -17.85
CA ILE A 192 11.00 -0.38 -17.54
C ILE A 192 10.30 0.19 -18.79
N CYS A 193 11.06 0.41 -19.87
CA CYS A 193 10.53 0.77 -21.19
C CYS A 193 10.18 -0.49 -21.98
N HIS A 194 9.17 -0.35 -22.84
CA HIS A 194 8.74 -1.29 -23.88
C HIS A 194 9.34 -2.71 -23.84
N HIS A 195 8.58 -3.67 -23.31
CA HIS A 195 8.95 -5.08 -23.36
C HIS A 195 8.56 -5.70 -24.72
N SER A 196 9.53 -5.90 -25.63
CA SER A 196 9.32 -6.77 -26.80
C SER A 196 9.59 -8.23 -26.40
N PRO A 197 8.63 -9.16 -26.58
CA PRO A 197 8.79 -10.57 -26.20
C PRO A 197 9.83 -11.33 -27.04
N PHE A 198 10.33 -10.75 -28.14
CA PHE A 198 11.39 -11.31 -28.97
C PHE A 198 12.77 -10.72 -28.63
N ASN A 199 13.19 -10.81 -27.36
CA ASN A 199 14.56 -10.47 -26.96
C ASN A 199 15.53 -11.63 -27.20
N LEU A 200 15.73 -12.02 -28.47
CA LEU A 200 16.80 -12.97 -28.85
C LEU A 200 18.16 -12.27 -29.10
N PHE A 201 18.22 -10.95 -28.96
CA PHE A 201 19.46 -10.19 -29.10
C PHE A 201 19.59 -9.17 -27.98
N GLN A 202 20.71 -9.24 -27.24
CA GLN A 202 21.21 -8.14 -26.42
C GLN A 202 21.26 -6.90 -27.32
N HIS A 203 20.27 -6.01 -27.21
CA HIS A 203 20.14 -4.80 -28.01
C HIS A 203 21.17 -3.75 -27.56
N GLY A 204 22.44 -4.03 -27.84
CA GLY A 204 23.57 -3.12 -27.69
C GLY A 204 24.01 -2.46 -29.00
N GLU A 205 23.61 -2.95 -30.19
CA GLU A 205 24.30 -2.54 -31.43
C GLU A 205 23.43 -2.10 -32.64
N PHE A 206 22.10 -2.04 -32.55
CA PHE A 206 21.27 -1.67 -33.73
C PHE A 206 20.54 -0.31 -33.67
N TYR A 207 20.98 0.63 -32.84
CA TYR A 207 20.50 2.03 -32.88
C TYR A 207 21.35 2.93 -33.81
N ARG A 208 21.84 2.42 -34.94
CA ARG A 208 22.56 3.23 -35.95
C ARG A 208 21.94 3.36 -37.34
N SER A 209 20.80 2.72 -37.62
CA SER A 209 20.01 2.99 -38.83
C SER A 209 18.65 2.31 -38.61
N VAL A 210 17.52 3.02 -38.49
CA VAL A 210 16.81 3.70 -39.57
C VAL A 210 15.80 4.66 -38.92
N GLY A 211 15.91 5.96 -39.19
CA GLY A 211 14.76 6.87 -39.28
C GLY A 211 13.89 7.17 -38.04
N ARG A 212 14.48 7.64 -36.93
CA ARG A 212 13.93 8.68 -36.00
C ARG A 212 14.87 8.82 -34.79
N GLY A 213 15.91 9.64 -34.95
CA GLY A 213 16.84 10.02 -33.88
C GLY A 213 16.27 11.08 -32.93
N ALA A 214 15.13 10.80 -32.29
CA ALA A 214 14.54 11.73 -31.32
C ALA A 214 14.04 10.97 -30.09
N ASN A 215 14.57 11.36 -28.92
CA ASN A 215 13.93 11.26 -27.59
C ASN A 215 14.28 10.07 -26.66
N ALA A 216 15.39 9.35 -26.87
CA ALA A 216 15.94 8.54 -25.77
C ALA A 216 16.63 9.39 -24.69
N ALA A 217 16.93 10.67 -24.97
CA ALA A 217 17.70 11.54 -24.07
C ALA A 217 16.88 12.17 -22.94
N SER A 218 15.54 12.19 -23.01
CA SER A 218 14.68 13.01 -22.14
C SER A 218 13.72 12.25 -21.21
N LEU A 219 13.98 10.96 -20.98
CA LEU A 219 13.07 10.13 -20.21
C LEU A 219 13.20 10.41 -18.70
N GLU A 220 12.08 10.72 -18.05
CA GLU A 220 11.98 10.79 -16.59
C GLU A 220 11.17 9.60 -16.07
N VAL A 221 11.39 9.25 -14.81
CA VAL A 221 10.73 8.12 -14.16
C VAL A 221 10.28 8.60 -12.78
N ALA A 222 9.00 8.39 -12.45
CA ALA A 222 8.48 8.68 -11.13
C ALA A 222 9.03 7.68 -10.09
N THR A 223 9.05 8.08 -8.82
CA THR A 223 9.47 7.19 -7.73
C THR A 223 8.59 5.94 -7.70
N PRO A 224 9.17 4.72 -7.75
CA PRO A 224 8.41 3.49 -7.82
C PRO A 224 7.58 3.25 -6.56
N ILE A 225 6.50 2.49 -6.70
CA ILE A 225 5.61 2.11 -5.60
C ILE A 225 5.50 0.60 -5.47
N LEU A 226 5.12 0.14 -4.27
CA LEU A 226 4.79 -1.26 -4.00
C LEU A 226 3.28 -1.42 -3.91
N ILE A 227 2.73 -2.36 -4.68
CA ILE A 227 1.36 -2.84 -4.53
C ILE A 227 1.41 -4.23 -3.88
N PRO A 228 0.84 -4.42 -2.67
CA PRO A 228 0.85 -5.70 -2.01
C PRO A 228 0.00 -6.71 -2.79
N ARG A 229 0.54 -7.92 -3.00
CA ARG A 229 -0.22 -9.00 -3.63
C ARG A 229 -1.14 -9.64 -2.60
N SER A 230 -2.41 -9.81 -2.94
CA SER A 230 -3.36 -10.57 -2.13
C SER A 230 -3.04 -12.06 -2.25
N ASP A 231 -2.24 -12.59 -1.33
CA ASP A 231 -1.88 -14.01 -1.23
C ASP A 231 -2.95 -14.85 -0.49
N GLY A 232 -4.12 -14.26 -0.18
CA GLY A 232 -5.20 -14.92 0.55
C GLY A 232 -4.92 -15.14 2.03
N HIS A 233 -3.70 -14.85 2.49
CA HIS A 233 -3.39 -14.71 3.90
C HIS A 233 -3.69 -13.25 4.31
N ARG A 234 -4.21 -13.05 5.53
CA ARG A 234 -4.34 -11.68 6.07
C ARG A 234 -2.94 -11.09 6.14
N HIS A 235 -2.56 -10.27 5.16
CA HIS A 235 -1.26 -9.66 4.95
C HIS A 235 -0.44 -9.60 6.25
N GLN A 236 0.33 -10.66 6.49
CA GLN A 236 1.34 -10.63 7.53
C GLN A 236 2.55 -9.96 6.92
N LYS A 237 3.25 -9.19 7.74
CA LYS A 237 4.54 -8.59 7.41
C LYS A 237 5.41 -9.62 6.68
N GLY A 238 5.77 -9.36 5.43
CA GLY A 238 6.54 -10.26 4.57
C GLY A 238 5.78 -10.92 3.41
N SER A 239 4.61 -10.43 2.99
CA SER A 239 4.02 -10.86 1.71
C SER A 239 4.71 -10.15 0.54
N PRO A 240 5.09 -10.85 -0.54
CA PRO A 240 5.69 -10.21 -1.71
C PRO A 240 4.72 -9.21 -2.34
N GLY A 241 5.28 -8.16 -2.94
CA GLY A 241 4.51 -7.12 -3.62
C GLY A 241 5.02 -6.87 -5.03
N ASP A 242 4.13 -6.34 -5.86
CA ASP A 242 4.45 -5.94 -7.22
C ASP A 242 4.99 -4.52 -7.19
N VAL A 243 6.13 -4.31 -7.84
CA VAL A 243 6.75 -2.99 -7.98
C VAL A 243 6.27 -2.36 -9.27
N ILE A 244 5.70 -1.17 -9.16
CA ILE A 244 5.14 -0.42 -10.29
C ILE A 244 6.04 0.76 -10.61
N PHE A 245 6.28 0.94 -11.91
CA PHE A 245 7.07 2.03 -12.47
C PHE A 245 6.21 2.87 -13.40
N LEU A 246 6.41 4.19 -13.41
CA LEU A 246 5.76 5.13 -14.31
C LEU A 246 6.83 5.97 -15.02
N THR A 247 6.81 5.98 -16.35
CA THR A 247 7.72 6.81 -17.16
C THR A 247 7.02 8.08 -17.64
N SER A 248 7.80 9.10 -18.00
CA SER A 248 7.27 10.38 -18.52
C SER A 248 6.48 10.27 -19.82
N ARG A 249 6.60 9.12 -20.49
CA ARG A 249 5.83 8.74 -21.68
C ARG A 249 4.48 8.11 -21.35
N GLY A 250 4.11 8.01 -20.07
CA GLY A 250 2.86 7.40 -19.62
C GLY A 250 2.89 5.87 -19.61
N GLU A 251 4.06 5.24 -19.71
CA GLU A 251 4.19 3.78 -19.62
C GLU A 251 4.17 3.37 -18.14
N LEU A 252 3.19 2.55 -17.77
CA LEU A 252 3.11 1.86 -16.49
C LEU A 252 3.57 0.42 -16.66
N THR A 253 4.58 0.02 -15.89
CA THR A 253 5.15 -1.33 -15.95
C THR A 253 5.12 -1.96 -14.56
N ALA A 254 4.64 -3.20 -14.48
CA ALA A 254 4.59 -3.97 -13.24
C ALA A 254 5.57 -5.14 -13.27
N TYR A 255 6.38 -5.24 -12.22
CA TYR A 255 7.29 -6.35 -11.99
C TYR A 255 7.03 -6.99 -10.64
N SER A 256 7.07 -8.31 -10.59
CA SER A 256 7.06 -9.07 -9.36
C SER A 256 8.43 -9.71 -9.11
N PRO A 257 8.82 -9.94 -7.85
CA PRO A 257 10.01 -10.70 -7.54
C PRO A 257 9.82 -12.17 -7.97
N GLY A 258 10.87 -12.78 -8.52
CA GLY A 258 10.83 -14.18 -8.95
C GLY A 258 10.63 -15.19 -7.80
N LEU A 259 10.35 -16.45 -8.15
CA LEU A 259 10.03 -17.55 -7.22
C LEU A 259 11.04 -17.78 -6.08
N HIS A 260 12.29 -17.34 -6.22
CA HIS A 260 13.34 -17.48 -5.21
C HIS A 260 13.76 -16.14 -4.60
N GLY A 261 12.96 -15.09 -4.76
CA GLY A 261 13.29 -13.73 -4.36
C GLY A 261 14.28 -13.02 -5.28
N HIS A 262 14.82 -13.73 -6.29
CA HIS A 262 15.73 -13.19 -7.30
C HIS A 262 15.08 -13.20 -8.69
N GLY A 263 15.46 -12.22 -9.51
CA GLY A 263 14.91 -12.00 -10.85
C GLY A 263 13.61 -11.20 -10.83
N ALA A 264 13.34 -10.54 -11.97
CA ALA A 264 12.12 -9.80 -12.19
C ALA A 264 11.20 -10.61 -13.10
N VAL A 265 9.99 -10.90 -12.64
CA VAL A 265 8.92 -11.46 -13.47
C VAL A 265 8.08 -10.30 -13.97
N TRP A 266 8.01 -10.16 -15.30
CA TRP A 266 7.15 -9.17 -15.93
C TRP A 266 5.69 -9.63 -15.79
N GLU A 267 4.84 -8.78 -15.20
CA GLU A 267 3.42 -9.08 -15.03
C GLU A 267 2.59 -8.45 -16.15
N TRP A 268 2.76 -7.15 -16.35
CA TRP A 268 2.07 -6.39 -17.39
C TRP A 268 2.74 -5.05 -17.66
N GLN A 269 2.41 -4.47 -18.82
CA GLN A 269 2.76 -3.10 -19.17
C GLN A 269 1.56 -2.45 -19.85
N LEU A 270 1.26 -1.21 -19.46
CA LEU A 270 0.11 -0.44 -19.93
C LEU A 270 0.59 0.95 -20.35
N LEU A 271 0.14 1.41 -21.52
CA LEU A 271 0.33 2.80 -21.94
C LEU A 271 -0.88 3.62 -21.50
N THR A 272 -0.63 4.72 -20.81
CA THR A 272 -1.65 5.64 -20.29
C THR A 272 -1.38 7.07 -20.74
N ASP A 273 -2.38 7.93 -20.61
CA ASP A 273 -2.25 9.35 -20.95
C ASP A 273 -1.53 10.18 -19.88
N ALA A 274 -1.12 9.55 -18.77
CA ALA A 274 -0.42 10.17 -17.64
C ALA A 274 1.05 10.50 -18.00
N THR A 275 1.21 11.37 -19.00
CA THR A 275 2.48 11.82 -19.57
C THR A 275 2.90 13.17 -18.99
N TRP A 276 4.20 13.46 -18.96
CA TRP A 276 4.71 14.77 -18.56
C TRP A 276 6.06 15.07 -19.22
N SER A 277 6.48 16.33 -19.19
CA SER A 277 7.80 16.75 -19.64
C SER A 277 8.31 17.93 -18.82
N ASN A 278 9.48 17.79 -18.18
CA ASN A 278 10.17 18.89 -17.53
C ASN A 278 11.38 19.40 -18.33
N LEU A 279 11.40 19.12 -19.64
CA LEU A 279 12.47 19.59 -20.50
C LEU A 279 12.51 21.12 -20.57
N PRO A 280 13.68 21.74 -20.40
CA PRO A 280 13.82 23.18 -20.56
C PRO A 280 13.47 23.56 -22.01
N SER A 281 12.49 24.45 -22.18
CA SER A 281 12.13 24.96 -23.50
C SER A 281 13.33 25.69 -24.11
N PRO A 282 13.66 25.47 -25.40
CA PRO A 282 14.83 26.08 -26.05
C PRO A 282 14.75 27.62 -26.11
N SER A 283 13.58 28.21 -25.87
CA SER A 283 13.32 29.65 -25.80
C SER A 283 13.65 30.31 -24.45
N GLY A 284 14.06 29.55 -23.43
CA GLY A 284 14.33 30.10 -22.08
C GLY A 284 13.09 30.66 -21.36
N MET A 285 11.90 30.55 -21.99
CA MET A 285 10.62 30.89 -21.40
C MET A 285 10.06 29.65 -20.70
N MET A 286 10.45 29.42 -19.45
CA MET A 286 9.70 28.49 -18.59
C MET A 286 8.42 29.20 -18.13
N GLU A 287 7.44 29.28 -19.03
CA GLU A 287 6.11 29.83 -18.70
C GLU A 287 5.25 28.79 -17.95
N GLY A 288 5.63 27.50 -18.02
CA GLY A 288 5.08 26.41 -17.21
C GLY A 288 6.06 25.98 -16.11
N GLY A 289 5.59 25.96 -14.86
CA GLY A 289 6.36 25.42 -13.74
C GLY A 289 6.68 23.92 -13.90
N MET A 290 7.62 23.41 -13.11
CA MET A 290 7.98 21.98 -13.10
C MET A 290 6.77 21.11 -12.75
N VAL A 291 6.44 20.17 -13.65
CA VAL A 291 5.38 19.18 -13.46
C VAL A 291 5.80 18.15 -12.43
N VAL A 292 4.91 17.87 -11.49
CA VAL A 292 5.11 16.87 -10.44
C VAL A 292 4.24 15.66 -10.76
N PRO A 293 4.82 14.59 -11.33
CA PRO A 293 4.04 13.39 -11.61
C PRO A 293 3.62 12.72 -10.29
N THR A 294 2.49 12.02 -10.32
CA THR A 294 2.02 11.22 -9.18
C THR A 294 2.09 9.75 -9.56
N LEU A 295 2.75 8.95 -8.73
CA LEU A 295 2.60 7.51 -8.72
C LEU A 295 2.41 7.09 -7.27
N LYS A 296 1.21 6.63 -6.92
CA LYS A 296 0.86 6.34 -5.51
C LYS A 296 -0.14 5.18 -5.41
N PRO A 297 -0.02 4.31 -4.38
CA PRO A 297 -1.10 3.41 -4.03
C PRO A 297 -2.30 4.18 -3.46
N ILE A 298 -3.50 3.86 -3.94
CA ILE A 298 -4.76 4.48 -3.49
C ILE A 298 -5.79 3.40 -3.16
N SER A 299 -6.53 3.54 -2.06
CA SER A 299 -7.73 2.73 -1.81
C SER A 299 -8.94 3.51 -2.33
N LEU A 300 -9.89 2.86 -3.01
CA LEU A 300 -11.12 3.54 -3.47
C LEU A 300 -12.12 3.84 -2.35
N GLN A 301 -11.88 3.30 -1.15
CA GLN A 301 -12.66 3.57 0.05
C GLN A 301 -11.69 3.72 1.22
N VAL A 302 -12.02 4.58 2.18
CA VAL A 302 -11.13 4.98 3.30
C VAL A 302 -10.62 3.80 4.14
N HIS A 303 -11.33 2.66 4.11
CA HIS A 303 -10.99 1.45 4.87
C HIS A 303 -10.87 0.19 4.01
N ASP A 304 -10.71 0.35 2.70
CA ASP A 304 -10.49 -0.80 1.82
C ASP A 304 -9.04 -1.29 1.92
N ASN A 305 -8.88 -2.61 1.98
CA ASN A 305 -7.58 -3.26 1.94
C ASN A 305 -7.07 -3.40 0.50
N GLN A 306 -7.96 -3.28 -0.49
CA GLN A 306 -7.56 -3.34 -1.89
C GLN A 306 -6.95 -2.01 -2.33
N GLN A 307 -5.67 -2.04 -2.63
CA GLN A 307 -4.94 -0.91 -3.20
C GLN A 307 -5.03 -0.95 -4.72
N MET A 308 -5.33 0.20 -5.31
CA MET A 308 -5.25 0.51 -6.73
C MET A 308 -4.02 1.40 -6.96
N ILE A 309 -3.72 1.68 -8.22
CA ILE A 309 -2.60 2.50 -8.64
C ILE A 309 -3.16 3.84 -9.15
N LEU A 310 -2.75 4.96 -8.55
CA LEU A 310 -2.99 6.29 -9.08
C LEU A 310 -1.72 6.75 -9.82
N ALA A 311 -1.86 7.00 -11.11
CA ALA A 311 -0.82 7.58 -11.96
C ALA A 311 -1.31 8.93 -12.50
N ALA A 312 -0.55 10.01 -12.34
CA ALA A 312 -0.91 11.30 -12.91
C ALA A 312 0.29 11.98 -13.56
N GLY A 313 0.03 12.54 -14.74
CA GLY A 313 0.97 13.34 -15.50
C GLY A 313 0.58 14.82 -15.46
N GLU A 314 0.85 15.51 -16.56
CA GLU A 314 0.62 16.94 -16.71
C GLU A 314 -0.86 17.30 -16.83
N GLN A 315 -1.61 16.54 -17.62
CA GLN A 315 -2.99 16.87 -18.02
C GLN A 315 -4.01 15.80 -17.62
N THR A 316 -3.56 14.61 -17.24
CA THR A 316 -4.48 13.50 -16.93
C THR A 316 -3.99 12.72 -15.71
N ALA A 317 -4.95 12.21 -14.95
CA ALA A 317 -4.76 11.25 -13.89
C ALA A 317 -5.56 9.99 -14.18
N VAL A 318 -4.95 8.83 -14.00
CA VAL A 318 -5.51 7.52 -14.33
C VAL A 318 -5.44 6.65 -13.09
N ILE A 319 -6.54 5.96 -12.81
CA ILE A 319 -6.64 4.94 -11.77
C ILE A 319 -6.58 3.58 -12.44
N VAL A 320 -5.65 2.74 -12.03
CA VAL A 320 -5.37 1.42 -12.62
C VAL A 320 -5.50 0.34 -11.55
N SER A 321 -6.08 -0.81 -11.92
CA SER A 321 -6.15 -1.98 -11.03
C SER A 321 -4.77 -2.64 -10.89
N PRO A 322 -4.53 -3.41 -9.82
CA PRO A 322 -3.31 -4.20 -9.67
C PRO A 322 -3.03 -5.16 -10.84
N ALA A 323 -4.08 -5.56 -11.57
CA ALA A 323 -3.99 -6.46 -12.73
C ALA A 323 -3.68 -5.72 -14.05
N GLY A 324 -3.49 -4.40 -14.03
CA GLY A 324 -3.13 -3.61 -15.22
C GLY A 324 -4.32 -3.14 -16.06
N SER A 325 -5.53 -3.06 -15.50
CA SER A 325 -6.70 -2.49 -16.19
C SER A 325 -7.00 -1.06 -15.74
N VAL A 326 -7.27 -0.17 -16.68
CA VAL A 326 -7.72 1.21 -16.37
C VAL A 326 -9.14 1.16 -15.80
N LEU A 327 -9.33 1.77 -14.64
CA LEU A 327 -10.62 1.87 -13.95
C LEU A 327 -11.29 3.23 -14.20
N ALA A 328 -10.50 4.31 -14.19
CA ALA A 328 -10.98 5.66 -14.40
C ALA A 328 -9.86 6.54 -14.97
N SER A 329 -10.24 7.57 -15.72
CA SER A 329 -9.36 8.67 -16.14
C SER A 329 -10.01 10.00 -15.77
N VAL A 330 -9.19 10.96 -15.37
CA VAL A 330 -9.60 12.28 -14.91
C VAL A 330 -8.74 13.31 -15.63
N ASP A 331 -9.39 14.22 -16.35
CA ASP A 331 -8.71 15.34 -16.99
C ASP A 331 -8.40 16.42 -15.94
N LEU A 332 -7.13 16.81 -15.87
CA LEU A 332 -6.64 17.81 -14.94
C LEU A 332 -6.74 19.21 -15.59
N PRO A 333 -7.40 20.18 -14.95
CA PRO A 333 -7.62 21.51 -15.52
C PRO A 333 -6.34 22.36 -15.63
N ALA A 334 -5.29 21.99 -14.90
CA ALA A 334 -3.99 22.65 -14.92
C ALA A 334 -2.89 21.72 -14.40
N THR A 335 -1.64 22.09 -14.64
CA THR A 335 -0.47 21.25 -14.33
C THR A 335 -0.27 21.08 -12.82
N PRO A 336 -0.04 19.84 -12.34
CA PRO A 336 0.19 19.58 -10.92
C PRO A 336 1.55 20.13 -10.48
N THR A 337 1.54 20.98 -9.46
CA THR A 337 2.75 21.44 -8.77
C THR A 337 3.12 20.54 -7.59
N HIS A 338 2.24 19.60 -7.23
CA HIS A 338 2.39 18.64 -6.15
C HIS A 338 1.82 17.30 -6.60
N ALA A 339 2.28 16.21 -5.98
CA ALA A 339 1.61 14.92 -6.13
C ALA A 339 0.14 15.02 -5.68
N LEU A 340 -0.78 14.36 -6.39
CA LEU A 340 -2.20 14.41 -6.05
C LEU A 340 -2.43 13.90 -4.62
N ILE A 341 -3.19 14.68 -3.86
CA ILE A 341 -3.55 14.35 -2.49
C ILE A 341 -4.83 13.51 -2.54
N THR A 342 -4.87 12.44 -1.76
CA THR A 342 -5.95 11.45 -1.74
C THR A 342 -6.58 11.43 -0.35
N GLU A 343 -7.75 12.03 -0.18
CA GLU A 343 -8.42 12.16 1.12
C GLU A 343 -9.94 12.19 0.91
N ASP A 344 -10.70 11.73 1.90
CA ASP A 344 -12.17 11.82 1.90
C ASP A 344 -12.61 13.19 2.43
N PHE A 345 -12.55 14.21 1.59
CA PHE A 345 -12.95 15.56 1.99
C PHE A 345 -14.47 15.77 1.90
N SER A 346 -15.18 14.95 1.11
CA SER A 346 -16.64 14.95 1.03
C SER A 346 -17.30 14.20 2.20
N ASN A 347 -16.54 13.38 2.93
CA ASN A 347 -16.95 12.55 4.05
C ASN A 347 -18.06 11.54 3.66
N ASP A 348 -17.95 10.96 2.47
CA ASP A 348 -18.86 9.95 1.94
C ASP A 348 -18.30 8.51 2.04
N GLY A 349 -17.06 8.37 2.53
CA GLY A 349 -16.33 7.10 2.67
C GLY A 349 -15.59 6.66 1.42
N LEU A 350 -15.65 7.43 0.32
CA LEU A 350 -14.84 7.26 -0.89
C LEU A 350 -13.59 8.13 -0.82
N THR A 351 -12.63 7.84 -1.67
CA THR A 351 -11.38 8.62 -1.70
C THR A 351 -11.46 9.66 -2.80
N ASP A 352 -11.46 10.92 -2.39
CA ASP A 352 -11.47 12.05 -3.30
C ASP A 352 -10.04 12.45 -3.66
N LEU A 353 -9.88 13.17 -4.77
CA LEU A 353 -8.59 13.66 -5.25
C LEU A 353 -8.52 15.17 -5.12
N ILE A 354 -7.40 15.68 -4.63
CA ILE A 354 -7.11 17.11 -4.58
C ILE A 354 -5.88 17.38 -5.46
N LEU A 355 -6.06 18.27 -6.42
CA LEU A 355 -5.03 18.77 -7.32
C LEU A 355 -4.59 20.17 -6.86
N VAL A 356 -3.30 20.34 -6.64
CA VAL A 356 -2.69 21.65 -6.34
C VAL A 356 -1.93 22.11 -7.58
N THR A 357 -2.24 23.30 -8.06
CA THR A 357 -1.61 23.93 -9.23
C THR A 357 -1.04 25.29 -8.85
N SER A 358 -0.40 25.98 -9.80
CA SER A 358 0.04 27.36 -9.61
C SER A 358 -1.12 28.36 -9.57
N SER A 359 -2.26 28.01 -10.17
CA SER A 359 -3.45 28.87 -10.30
C SER A 359 -4.49 28.65 -9.21
N GLY A 360 -4.49 27.51 -8.53
CA GLY A 360 -5.47 27.21 -7.50
C GLY A 360 -5.43 25.76 -7.01
N VAL A 361 -6.48 25.37 -6.29
CA VAL A 361 -6.69 24.02 -5.76
C VAL A 361 -8.03 23.50 -6.29
N TYR A 362 -8.02 22.30 -6.87
CA TYR A 362 -9.20 21.65 -7.43
C TYR A 362 -9.48 20.35 -6.67
N GLY A 363 -10.75 20.09 -6.36
CA GLY A 363 -11.19 18.86 -5.73
C GLY A 363 -12.05 18.03 -6.68
N PHE A 364 -11.74 16.74 -6.81
CA PHE A 364 -12.49 15.77 -7.59
C PHE A 364 -13.14 14.77 -6.65
N VAL A 365 -14.47 14.73 -6.66
CA VAL A 365 -15.24 13.81 -5.82
C VAL A 365 -15.47 12.51 -6.58
N GLN A 366 -15.17 11.38 -5.94
CA GLN A 366 -15.44 10.08 -6.53
C GLN A 366 -16.95 9.81 -6.55
N THR A 367 -17.49 9.38 -7.70
CA THR A 367 -18.90 8.97 -7.79
C THR A 367 -19.03 7.52 -8.20
N ARG A 368 -19.95 6.79 -7.56
CA ARG A 368 -20.31 5.42 -7.97
C ARG A 368 -21.41 5.50 -9.01
N GLN A 369 -21.09 5.13 -10.25
CA GLN A 369 -22.11 4.91 -11.26
C GLN A 369 -22.56 3.45 -11.21
N PRO A 370 -23.76 3.13 -10.68
CA PRO A 370 -24.28 1.77 -10.79
C PRO A 370 -24.40 1.42 -12.28
N GLY A 371 -23.91 0.24 -12.66
CA GLY A 371 -23.87 -0.19 -14.05
C GLY A 371 -25.26 -0.17 -14.68
N ALA A 372 -25.56 0.90 -15.42
CA ALA A 372 -26.87 1.12 -16.03
C ALA A 372 -27.30 -0.03 -16.95
N LEU A 373 -26.32 -0.73 -17.53
CA LEU A 373 -26.55 -1.90 -18.38
C LEU A 373 -27.17 -3.08 -17.62
N PHE A 374 -26.67 -3.44 -16.45
CA PHE A 374 -27.21 -4.56 -15.67
C PHE A 374 -28.61 -4.23 -15.11
N PHE A 375 -28.82 -2.97 -14.70
CA PHE A 375 -30.13 -2.53 -14.26
C PHE A 375 -31.13 -2.53 -15.44
N SER A 376 -30.74 -2.00 -16.60
CA SER A 376 -31.59 -1.95 -17.79
C SER A 376 -31.91 -3.35 -18.33
N THR A 377 -30.96 -4.29 -18.32
CA THR A 377 -31.22 -5.68 -18.76
C THR A 377 -32.16 -6.39 -17.79
N LEU A 378 -31.97 -6.22 -16.48
CA LEU A 378 -32.83 -6.83 -15.47
C LEU A 378 -34.25 -6.27 -15.53
N VAL A 379 -34.42 -4.95 -15.69
CA VAL A 379 -35.73 -4.32 -15.91
C VAL A 379 -36.35 -4.80 -17.22
N GLY A 380 -35.56 -4.92 -18.30
CA GLY A 380 -36.02 -5.48 -19.58
C GLY A 380 -36.51 -6.92 -19.45
N CYS A 381 -35.76 -7.79 -18.75
CA CYS A 381 -36.18 -9.15 -18.45
C CYS A 381 -37.47 -9.19 -17.61
N LEU A 382 -37.59 -8.31 -16.61
CA LEU A 382 -38.78 -8.22 -15.76
C LEU A 382 -40.03 -7.84 -16.58
N LEU A 383 -39.90 -6.86 -17.48
CA LEU A 383 -40.99 -6.43 -18.36
C LEU A 383 -41.42 -7.55 -19.32
N LEU A 384 -40.48 -8.32 -19.87
CA LEU A 384 -40.81 -9.49 -20.70
C LEU A 384 -41.57 -10.55 -19.90
N VAL A 385 -41.13 -10.88 -18.69
CA VAL A 385 -41.82 -11.84 -17.81
C VAL A 385 -43.22 -11.36 -17.47
N MET A 386 -43.38 -10.08 -17.13
CA MET A 386 -44.69 -9.48 -16.87
C MET A 386 -45.61 -9.55 -18.10
N GLY A 387 -45.08 -9.29 -19.30
CA GLY A 387 -45.81 -9.43 -20.56
C GLY A 387 -46.28 -10.86 -20.82
N VAL A 388 -45.41 -11.86 -20.62
CA VAL A 388 -45.76 -13.28 -20.78
C VAL A 388 -46.83 -13.71 -19.78
N ILE A 389 -46.72 -13.29 -18.52
CA ILE A 389 -47.73 -13.57 -17.48
C ILE A 389 -49.06 -12.93 -17.86
N PHE A 390 -49.07 -11.67 -18.30
CA PHE A 390 -50.28 -10.96 -18.70
C PHE A 390 -50.98 -11.66 -19.87
N VAL A 391 -50.24 -12.04 -20.91
CA VAL A 391 -50.79 -12.76 -22.07
C VAL A 391 -51.34 -14.12 -21.64
N THR A 392 -50.63 -14.85 -20.79
CA THR A 392 -51.04 -16.18 -20.32
C THR A 392 -52.29 -16.09 -19.44
N GLN A 393 -52.37 -15.10 -18.55
CA GLN A 393 -53.57 -14.84 -17.74
C GLN A 393 -54.77 -14.42 -18.60
N HIS A 394 -54.56 -13.55 -19.59
CA HIS A 394 -55.63 -13.11 -20.49
C HIS A 394 -56.17 -14.26 -21.35
N LEU A 395 -55.30 -15.09 -21.93
CA LEU A 395 -55.70 -16.26 -22.72
C LEU A 395 -56.41 -17.33 -21.86
N ASN A 396 -55.96 -17.53 -20.62
CA ASN A 396 -56.61 -18.47 -19.69
C ASN A 396 -57.95 -17.93 -19.16
N SER A 397 -58.11 -16.61 -19.02
CA SER A 397 -59.38 -15.99 -18.62
C SER A 397 -60.47 -16.12 -19.69
N ILE A 398 -60.12 -16.17 -20.98
CA ILE A 398 -61.09 -16.26 -22.09
C ILE A 398 -61.71 -17.67 -22.20
N LYS A 399 -61.04 -18.72 -21.71
CA LYS A 399 -61.56 -20.11 -21.73
C LYS A 399 -62.47 -20.47 -20.54
N GLY A 400 -62.69 -19.55 -19.60
CA GLY A 400 -63.32 -19.82 -18.30
C GLY A 400 -64.83 -19.58 -18.17
N LYS A 401 -65.64 -19.59 -19.24
CA LYS A 401 -67.11 -19.63 -19.10
C LYS A 401 -67.79 -20.54 -20.13
N PRO A 402 -68.30 -21.71 -19.69
CA PRO A 402 -69.58 -22.22 -20.14
C PRO A 402 -70.64 -22.09 -19.03
N ARG A 403 -71.83 -21.69 -19.49
CA ARG A 403 -73.05 -21.43 -18.73
C ARG A 403 -73.58 -22.68 -18.03
N THR A 404 -73.99 -22.55 -16.77
CA THR A 404 -75.06 -23.36 -16.19
C THR A 404 -76.41 -22.80 -16.66
N TYR A 405 -77.19 -23.61 -17.39
CA TYR A 405 -78.63 -23.42 -17.54
C TYR A 405 -79.32 -24.77 -17.31
N SER A 406 -80.47 -24.65 -16.65
CA SER A 406 -81.47 -25.64 -16.21
C SER A 406 -81.53 -26.99 -16.91
#